data_AF-A0A951CZD5-F1
#
_entry.id   AF-A0A951CZD5-F1
#
_cell.length_a   1.000
_cell.length_b   1.000
_cell.length_c   1.000
_cell.angle_alpha   90.00
_cell.angle_beta   90.00
_cell.angle_gamma   90.00
#
_symmetry.space_group_name_H-M   'P 1'
#
loop_
_entity.id
_entity.type
_entity.pdbx_description
1 polymer ?
#
loop_
_entity_poly.entity_id
_entity_poly.type
_entity_poly.pdbx_seq_one_letter_code
_entity_poly.pdbx_strand_id
1 'polypeptide(L)'
;MLVTGMSGTGKSSALAVLARHGHQTVDTDEPGWIIQRQTPDGPEPIWDLDRIAARLDRHRVGWLFIAGCVANQRVLYHRFDAVVLLSAPIDVLLERVTDRANPFGWTSEDRAKIASDLAAYEALLRAGADHEIDTTATTAEVVSALERIASTVRPANR
;
A
#
# COMPACT_ATOMS: atom_id res chain seq x y z
N MET A 1 3.10 9.76 3.93
CA MET A 1 3.79 8.54 3.46
C MET A 1 2.84 7.65 2.70
N LEU A 2 3.29 7.05 1.59
CA LEU A 2 2.60 5.96 0.89
C LEU A 2 3.17 4.62 1.37
N VAL A 3 2.28 3.68 1.69
CA VAL A 3 2.61 2.27 1.99
C VAL A 3 2.05 1.41 0.85
N THR A 4 2.92 0.96 -0.04
CA THR A 4 2.56 0.17 -1.23
C THR A 4 3.07 -1.26 -1.12
N GLY A 5 2.63 -2.13 -2.03
CA GLY A 5 3.03 -3.53 -2.08
C GLY A 5 1.89 -4.45 -2.52
N MET A 6 2.24 -5.66 -2.93
CA MET A 6 1.30 -6.64 -3.45
C MET A 6 0.23 -7.07 -2.44
N SER A 7 -0.84 -7.73 -2.90
CA SER A 7 -1.81 -8.34 -1.98
C SER A 7 -1.12 -9.36 -1.07
N GLY A 8 -1.44 -9.34 0.23
CA GLY A 8 -0.85 -10.23 1.24
C GLY A 8 0.37 -9.66 1.98
N THR A 9 0.92 -8.50 1.57
CA THR A 9 2.09 -7.88 2.23
C THR A 9 1.77 -7.20 3.57
N GLY A 10 0.53 -7.24 4.03
CA GLY A 10 0.16 -6.73 5.36
C GLY A 10 -0.12 -5.22 5.47
N LYS A 11 -0.31 -4.51 4.34
CA LYS A 11 -0.65 -3.06 4.31
C LYS A 11 -1.78 -2.70 5.28
N SER A 12 -2.95 -3.31 5.13
CA SER A 12 -4.12 -3.01 5.98
C SER A 12 -3.88 -3.34 7.46
N SER A 13 -3.15 -4.43 7.75
CA SER A 13 -2.77 -4.79 9.13
C SER A 13 -1.84 -3.74 9.76
N ALA A 14 -0.85 -3.26 9.00
CA ALA A 14 0.05 -2.20 9.47
C ALA A 14 -0.72 -0.89 9.71
N LEU A 15 -1.62 -0.51 8.80
CA LEU A 15 -2.49 0.67 8.97
C LEU A 15 -3.38 0.55 10.21
N ALA A 16 -3.98 -0.61 10.47
CA ALA A 16 -4.81 -0.81 11.65
C ALA A 16 -4.04 -0.59 12.96
N VAL A 17 -2.77 -1.00 13.02
CA VAL A 17 -1.92 -0.77 14.20
C VAL A 17 -1.46 0.70 14.26
N LEU A 18 -1.06 1.30 13.14
CA LEU A 18 -0.72 2.73 13.07
C LEU A 18 -1.87 3.63 13.54
N ALA A 19 -3.11 3.31 13.16
CA ALA A 19 -4.30 4.00 13.63
C ALA A 19 -4.49 3.88 15.16
N ARG A 20 -4.22 2.69 15.73
CA ARG A 20 -4.23 2.48 17.19
C ARG A 20 -3.13 3.27 17.91
N HIS A 21 -2.02 3.54 17.24
CA HIS A 21 -0.95 4.41 17.74
C HIS A 21 -1.27 5.91 17.60
N GLY A 22 -2.43 6.26 17.01
CA GLY A 22 -2.90 7.64 16.87
C GLY A 22 -2.52 8.32 15.55
N HIS A 23 -1.92 7.60 14.61
CA HIS A 23 -1.60 8.15 13.28
C HIS A 23 -2.84 8.24 12.41
N GLN A 24 -2.83 9.18 11.46
CA GLN A 24 -3.87 9.22 10.44
C GLN A 24 -3.58 8.16 9.37
N THR A 25 -4.57 7.33 9.06
CA THR A 25 -4.45 6.28 8.05
C THR A 25 -5.57 6.36 7.02
N VAL A 26 -5.28 5.98 5.77
CA VAL A 26 -6.26 5.81 4.69
C VAL A 26 -5.93 4.53 3.95
N ASP A 27 -6.83 3.56 3.97
CA ASP A 27 -6.75 2.38 3.11
C ASP A 27 -7.52 2.67 1.81
N THR A 28 -6.81 2.72 0.68
CA THR A 28 -7.44 3.06 -0.62
C THR A 28 -8.16 1.88 -1.26
N ASP A 29 -8.08 0.69 -0.68
CA ASP A 29 -8.94 -0.44 -1.07
C ASP A 29 -10.38 -0.24 -0.55
N GLU A 30 -10.62 0.70 0.38
CA GLU A 30 -11.97 1.08 0.80
C GLU A 30 -12.74 1.83 -0.30
N PRO A 31 -14.10 1.78 -0.29
CA PRO A 31 -14.91 2.43 -1.31
C PRO A 31 -14.63 3.94 -1.44
N GLY A 32 -14.55 4.41 -2.68
CA GLY A 32 -14.49 5.83 -3.00
C GLY A 32 -13.10 6.39 -3.30
N TRP A 33 -12.04 5.58 -3.25
CA TRP A 33 -10.69 5.99 -3.67
C TRP A 33 -10.32 5.49 -5.07
N ILE A 34 -10.98 4.44 -5.54
CA ILE A 34 -10.69 3.75 -6.80
C ILE A 34 -11.81 4.01 -7.81
N ILE A 35 -11.43 4.28 -9.06
CA ILE A 35 -12.29 4.30 -10.24
C ILE A 35 -11.85 3.22 -11.24
N GLN A 36 -12.78 2.78 -12.08
CA GLN A 36 -12.51 1.77 -13.11
C GLN A 36 -12.13 2.45 -14.43
N ARG A 37 -10.84 2.40 -14.78
CA ARG A 37 -10.36 2.90 -16.07
C ARG A 37 -10.57 1.82 -17.13
N GLN A 38 -11.24 2.15 -18.23
CA GLN A 38 -11.35 1.21 -19.34
C GLN A 38 -10.00 1.07 -20.05
N THR A 39 -9.54 -0.17 -20.22
CA THR A 39 -8.33 -0.53 -20.99
C THR A 39 -8.69 -1.58 -22.05
N PRO A 40 -7.82 -1.83 -23.05
CA PRO A 40 -8.04 -2.91 -24.02
C PRO A 40 -8.23 -4.29 -23.38
N ASP A 41 -7.63 -4.53 -22.22
CA ASP A 41 -7.69 -5.80 -21.48
C ASP A 41 -8.84 -5.86 -20.45
N GLY A 42 -9.68 -4.82 -20.41
CA GLY A 42 -10.81 -4.68 -19.49
C GLY A 42 -10.70 -3.51 -18.52
N PRO A 43 -11.65 -3.37 -17.58
CA PRO A 43 -11.60 -2.36 -16.54
C PRO A 43 -10.42 -2.60 -15.59
N GLU A 44 -9.60 -1.57 -15.40
CA GLU A 44 -8.46 -1.56 -14.49
C GLU A 44 -8.74 -0.62 -13.31
N PRO A 45 -8.60 -1.07 -12.05
CA PRO A 45 -8.74 -0.20 -10.89
C PRO A 45 -7.56 0.78 -10.82
N ILE A 46 -7.87 2.07 -10.79
CA ILE A 46 -6.90 3.16 -10.60
C ILE A 46 -7.38 4.10 -9.51
N TRP A 47 -6.47 4.85 -8.89
CA TRP A 47 -6.88 5.92 -7.97
C TRP A 47 -7.63 7.03 -8.70
N ASP A 48 -8.69 7.53 -8.05
CA ASP A 48 -9.20 8.88 -8.26
C ASP A 48 -8.16 9.88 -7.73
N LEU A 49 -7.34 10.39 -8.65
CA LEU A 49 -6.21 11.26 -8.30
C LEU A 49 -6.65 12.54 -7.60
N ASP A 50 -7.80 13.09 -7.94
CA ASP A 50 -8.32 14.32 -7.32
C ASP A 50 -8.71 14.07 -5.87
N ARG A 51 -9.33 12.92 -5.58
CA ARG A 51 -9.67 12.54 -4.19
C ARG A 51 -8.42 12.29 -3.35
N ILE A 52 -7.44 11.56 -3.87
CA ILE A 52 -6.19 11.31 -3.15
C ILE A 52 -5.44 12.64 -2.92
N ALA A 53 -5.33 13.48 -3.94
CA ALA A 53 -4.69 14.81 -3.82
C ALA A 53 -5.41 15.68 -2.79
N ALA A 54 -6.74 15.76 -2.84
CA ALA A 54 -7.53 16.51 -1.87
C ALA A 54 -7.37 15.97 -0.43
N ARG A 55 -7.22 14.65 -0.26
CA ARG A 55 -6.97 14.04 1.06
C ARG A 55 -5.58 14.41 1.59
N LEU A 56 -4.57 14.43 0.73
CA LEU A 56 -3.22 14.89 1.05
C LEU A 56 -3.25 16.38 1.42
N ASP A 57 -3.94 17.20 0.65
CA ASP A 57 -4.04 18.66 0.85
C ASP A 57 -4.83 19.08 2.09
N ARG A 58 -5.56 18.17 2.74
CA ARG A 58 -6.26 18.41 4.01
C ARG A 58 -5.45 18.00 5.23
N HIS A 59 -4.35 17.28 5.06
CA HIS A 59 -3.49 16.87 6.17
C HIS A 59 -2.71 18.08 6.71
N ARG A 60 -2.60 18.19 8.04
CA ARG A 60 -2.02 19.37 8.72
C ARG A 60 -1.10 19.01 9.88
N VAL A 61 -1.41 17.95 10.63
CA VAL A 61 -0.72 17.63 11.88
C VAL A 61 -0.42 16.14 11.93
N GLY A 62 0.78 15.81 12.43
CA GLY A 62 1.23 14.43 12.62
C GLY A 62 1.60 13.76 11.30
N TRP A 63 1.37 12.45 11.23
CA TRP A 63 1.69 11.63 10.07
C TRP A 63 0.42 11.07 9.42
N LEU A 64 0.37 11.15 8.09
CA LEU A 64 -0.62 10.49 7.25
C LEU A 64 0.02 9.32 6.50
N PHE A 65 -0.49 8.12 6.74
CA PHE A 65 -0.15 6.91 6.00
C PHE A 65 -1.29 6.54 5.07
N ILE A 66 -1.03 6.51 3.76
CA ILE A 66 -1.99 6.03 2.76
C ILE A 66 -1.52 4.68 2.26
N ALA A 67 -2.38 3.66 2.25
CA ALA A 67 -2.08 2.35 1.67
C ALA A 67 -2.80 2.15 0.33
N GLY A 68 -2.09 1.58 -0.64
CA GLY A 68 -2.67 1.18 -1.92
C GLY A 68 -1.62 0.58 -2.85
N CYS A 69 -2.08 -0.11 -3.89
CA CYS A 69 -1.21 -0.63 -4.93
C CYS A 69 -1.97 -0.69 -6.27
N VAL A 70 -1.97 0.43 -7.00
CA VAL A 70 -2.68 0.59 -8.28
C VAL A 70 -1.76 1.19 -9.35
N ALA A 71 -2.09 0.98 -10.63
CA ALA A 71 -1.20 1.30 -11.75
C ALA A 71 -0.78 2.78 -11.85
N ASN A 72 -1.66 3.71 -11.44
CA ASN A 72 -1.40 5.15 -11.52
C ASN A 72 -0.82 5.77 -10.23
N GLN A 73 -0.52 4.98 -9.19
CA GLN A 73 -0.05 5.51 -7.89
C GLN A 73 1.20 6.39 -8.02
N ARG A 74 2.08 6.06 -8.97
CA ARG A 74 3.31 6.81 -9.27
C ARG A 74 3.09 8.28 -9.60
N VAL A 75 1.90 8.64 -10.10
CA VAL A 75 1.57 10.03 -10.46
C VAL A 75 1.66 10.95 -9.24
N LEU A 76 1.40 10.43 -8.04
CA LEU A 76 1.40 11.20 -6.80
C LEU A 76 2.63 10.96 -5.92
N TYR A 77 3.66 10.21 -6.37
CA TYR A 77 4.85 9.96 -5.55
C TYR A 77 5.51 11.25 -5.05
N HIS A 78 5.59 12.26 -5.92
CA HIS A 78 6.11 13.59 -5.57
C HIS A 78 5.31 14.34 -4.48
N ARG A 79 4.11 13.86 -4.12
CA ARG A 79 3.26 14.41 -3.07
C ARG A 79 3.39 13.67 -1.74
N PHE A 80 4.13 12.56 -1.71
CA PHE A 80 4.44 11.82 -0.49
C PHE A 80 5.86 12.15 -0.03
N ASP A 81 6.01 12.34 1.28
CA ASP A 81 7.32 12.54 1.90
C ASP A 81 8.21 11.28 1.84
N ALA A 82 7.59 10.11 1.69
CA ALA A 82 8.23 8.82 1.48
C ALA A 82 7.23 7.82 0.84
N VAL A 83 7.74 6.98 -0.06
CA VAL A 83 7.08 5.81 -0.65
C VAL A 83 7.77 4.55 -0.09
N VAL A 84 7.03 3.76 0.68
CA VAL A 84 7.52 2.54 1.31
C VAL A 84 6.88 1.32 0.66
N LEU A 85 7.70 0.43 0.11
CA LEU A 85 7.28 -0.88 -0.38
C LEU A 85 7.28 -1.89 0.78
N LEU A 86 6.15 -2.54 1.02
CA LEU A 86 6.07 -3.76 1.80
C LEU A 86 6.23 -4.96 0.87
N SER A 87 7.24 -5.79 1.10
CA SER A 87 7.53 -7.00 0.31
C SER A 87 7.46 -8.25 1.18
N ALA A 88 7.27 -9.41 0.54
CA ALA A 88 7.42 -10.72 1.17
C ALA A 88 7.65 -11.77 0.08
N PRO A 89 8.30 -12.90 0.39
CA PRO A 89 8.34 -14.06 -0.50
C PRO A 89 6.95 -14.53 -0.93
N ILE A 90 6.83 -15.02 -2.17
CA ILE A 90 5.53 -15.43 -2.74
C ILE A 90 4.81 -16.49 -1.91
N ASP A 91 5.53 -17.47 -1.38
CA ASP A 91 5.00 -18.52 -0.51
C ASP A 91 4.34 -17.93 0.75
N VAL A 92 4.98 -16.93 1.36
CA VAL A 92 4.43 -16.20 2.51
C VAL A 92 3.17 -15.42 2.13
N LEU A 93 3.15 -14.78 0.96
CA LEU A 93 1.96 -14.07 0.48
C LEU A 93 0.78 -15.02 0.25
N LEU A 94 1.04 -16.17 -0.38
CA LEU A 94 0.02 -17.17 -0.69
C LEU A 94 -0.55 -17.82 0.59
N GLU A 95 0.28 -18.09 1.59
CA GLU A 95 -0.18 -18.55 2.90
C GLU A 95 -1.14 -17.54 3.54
N ARG A 96 -0.75 -16.27 3.61
CA ARG A 96 -1.53 -15.21 4.26
C ARG A 96 -2.89 -14.94 3.63
N VAL A 97 -2.99 -15.06 2.30
CA VAL A 97 -4.28 -14.81 1.61
C VAL A 97 -5.24 -15.98 1.72
N THR A 98 -4.77 -17.15 2.15
CA THR A 98 -5.62 -18.33 2.34
C THR A 98 -6.48 -18.20 3.60
N ASP A 99 -5.93 -17.64 4.68
CA ASP A 99 -6.58 -17.59 5.99
C ASP A 99 -7.19 -16.23 6.36
N ARG A 100 -7.25 -15.30 5.41
CA ARG A 100 -7.84 -13.96 5.64
C ARG A 100 -9.34 -13.94 5.39
N ALA A 101 -10.03 -12.99 6.03
CA ALA A 101 -11.46 -12.77 5.83
C ALA A 101 -11.85 -12.23 4.44
N ASN A 102 -10.90 -11.63 3.70
CA ASN A 102 -11.12 -11.18 2.33
C ASN A 102 -11.08 -12.38 1.37
N PRO A 103 -12.14 -12.62 0.56
CA PRO A 103 -12.25 -13.81 -0.29
C PRO A 103 -11.18 -13.89 -1.40
N PHE A 104 -10.56 -12.77 -1.78
CA PHE A 104 -9.50 -12.78 -2.79
C PHE A 104 -8.31 -13.62 -2.28
N GLY A 105 -7.94 -14.68 -3.00
CA GLY A 105 -6.83 -15.58 -2.63
C GLY A 105 -7.29 -16.98 -2.20
N TRP A 106 -8.60 -17.17 -1.99
CA TRP A 106 -9.17 -18.48 -1.64
C TRP A 106 -9.14 -19.44 -2.84
N THR A 107 -9.24 -18.92 -4.07
CA THR A 107 -9.23 -19.73 -5.29
C THR A 107 -7.83 -19.90 -5.87
N SER A 108 -7.64 -20.96 -6.66
CA SER A 108 -6.39 -21.17 -7.42
C SER A 108 -6.11 -20.03 -8.39
N GLU A 109 -7.16 -19.47 -8.99
CA GLU A 109 -7.14 -18.39 -9.95
C GLU A 109 -6.65 -17.10 -9.30
N ASP A 110 -7.15 -16.78 -8.10
CA ASP A 110 -6.66 -15.62 -7.34
C ASP A 110 -5.19 -15.77 -6.97
N ARG A 111 -4.77 -16.97 -6.53
CA ARG A 111 -3.37 -17.24 -6.18
C ARG A 111 -2.45 -17.15 -7.39
N ALA A 112 -2.88 -17.67 -8.54
CA ALA A 112 -2.15 -17.53 -9.81
C ALA A 112 -2.05 -16.06 -10.22
N LYS A 113 -3.12 -15.27 -10.02
CA LYS A 113 -3.11 -13.83 -10.25
C LYS A 113 -2.12 -13.11 -9.33
N ILE A 114 -2.09 -13.43 -8.03
CA ILE A 114 -1.12 -12.86 -7.09
C ILE A 114 0.32 -13.14 -7.54
N ALA A 115 0.63 -14.38 -7.93
CA ALA A 115 1.95 -14.76 -8.42
C ALA A 115 2.32 -14.00 -9.71
N SER A 116 1.39 -13.92 -10.67
CA SER A 116 1.58 -13.19 -11.92
C SER A 116 1.80 -11.70 -11.69
N ASP A 117 0.96 -11.07 -10.85
CA ASP A 117 1.06 -9.64 -10.56
C ASP A 117 2.37 -9.33 -9.81
N LEU A 118 2.79 -10.18 -8.86
CA LEU A 118 4.08 -10.03 -8.17
C LEU A 118 5.24 -10.05 -9.17
N ALA A 119 5.28 -11.07 -10.03
CA ALA A 119 6.33 -11.20 -11.04
C ALA A 119 6.36 -10.02 -12.03
N ALA A 120 5.19 -9.47 -12.38
CA ALA A 120 5.08 -8.36 -13.32
C ALA A 120 5.43 -7.00 -12.69
N TYR A 121 5.06 -6.76 -11.43
CA TYR A 121 5.06 -5.41 -10.87
C TYR A 121 6.06 -5.19 -9.73
N GLU A 122 6.57 -6.23 -9.06
CA GLU A 122 7.42 -6.03 -7.88
C GLU A 122 8.68 -5.21 -8.20
N ALA A 123 9.36 -5.50 -9.31
CA ALA A 123 10.54 -4.75 -9.73
C ALA A 123 10.20 -3.27 -10.01
N LEU A 124 9.02 -2.99 -10.57
CA LEU A 124 8.55 -1.62 -10.83
C LEU A 124 8.20 -0.89 -9.53
N LEU A 125 7.55 -1.57 -8.57
CA LEU A 125 7.26 -1.02 -7.26
C LEU A 125 8.55 -0.70 -6.51
N ARG A 126 9.53 -1.62 -6.54
CA ARG A 126 10.84 -1.48 -5.89
C ARG A 126 11.66 -0.33 -6.49
N ALA A 127 11.65 -0.19 -7.82
CA ALA A 127 12.32 0.93 -8.49
C ALA A 127 11.72 2.30 -8.16
N GLY A 128 10.44 2.35 -7.73
CA GLY A 128 9.74 3.57 -7.37
C GLY A 128 9.66 3.84 -5.86
N ALA A 129 10.19 2.95 -5.03
CA ALA A 129 10.14 3.08 -3.58
C ALA A 129 11.40 3.75 -3.02
N ASP A 130 11.24 4.61 -2.02
CA ASP A 130 12.35 5.20 -1.27
C ASP A 130 12.89 4.22 -0.23
N HIS A 131 12.00 3.37 0.30
CA HIS A 131 12.31 2.36 1.29
C HIS A 131 11.57 1.06 0.98
N GLU A 132 12.17 -0.05 1.40
CA GLU A 132 11.55 -1.36 1.36
C GLU A 132 11.61 -1.99 2.75
N ILE A 133 10.51 -2.62 3.15
CA ILE A 133 10.39 -3.37 4.39
C ILE A 133 9.96 -4.80 4.04
N ASP A 134 10.82 -5.76 4.37
CA ASP A 134 10.46 -7.17 4.35
C ASP A 134 9.46 -7.46 5.47
N THR A 135 8.29 -7.96 5.08
CA THR A 135 7.19 -8.26 5.97
C THR A 135 7.16 -9.71 6.43
N THR A 136 8.22 -10.50 6.21
CA THR A 136 8.44 -11.73 7.00
C THR A 136 8.58 -11.43 8.50
N ALA A 137 8.99 -10.20 8.83
CA ALA A 137 8.91 -9.63 10.18
C ALA A 137 7.46 -9.52 10.69
N THR A 138 7.31 -9.37 12.01
CA THR A 138 6.00 -9.19 12.63
C THR A 138 5.37 -7.85 12.26
N THR A 139 4.03 -7.76 12.30
CA THR A 139 3.32 -6.49 12.07
C THR A 139 3.82 -5.37 12.98
N ALA A 140 4.19 -5.68 14.23
CA ALA A 140 4.71 -4.69 15.17
C ALA A 140 6.07 -4.12 14.73
N GLU A 141 6.96 -4.97 14.19
CA GLU A 141 8.26 -4.54 13.66
C GLU A 141 8.09 -3.71 12.38
N VAL A 142 7.18 -4.11 11.49
CA VAL A 142 6.84 -3.35 10.27
C VAL A 142 6.32 -1.96 10.64
N VAL A 143 5.40 -1.87 11.60
CA VAL A 143 4.85 -0.59 12.08
C VAL A 143 5.94 0.27 12.70
N SER A 144 6.76 -0.31 13.57
CA SER A 144 7.90 0.41 14.18
C SER A 144 8.86 0.94 13.12
N ALA A 145 9.05 0.21 12.01
CA ALA A 145 9.86 0.66 10.90
C ALA A 145 9.23 1.81 10.10
N LEU A 146 7.92 1.75 9.84
CA LEU A 146 7.18 2.83 9.21
C LEU A 146 7.21 4.12 10.05
N GLU A 147 7.03 4.02 11.36
CA GLU A 147 7.12 5.15 12.29
C GLU A 147 8.52 5.75 12.34
N ARG A 148 9.56 4.90 12.33
CA ARG A 148 10.95 5.35 12.26
C ARG A 148 11.21 6.13 10.97
N ILE A 149 10.83 5.59 9.81
CA ILE A 149 10.96 6.30 8.53
C ILE A 149 10.21 7.63 8.61
N ALA A 150 8.96 7.63 9.09
CA ALA A 150 8.19 8.86 9.23
C ALA A 150 8.93 9.91 10.07
N SER A 151 9.49 9.53 11.22
CA SER A 151 10.28 10.45 12.07
C SER A 151 11.57 10.98 11.44
N THR A 152 12.14 10.27 10.44
CA THR A 152 13.35 10.75 9.73
C THR A 152 13.02 11.77 8.65
N VAL A 153 11.80 11.73 8.13
CA VAL A 153 11.33 12.78 7.24
C VAL A 153 10.82 13.92 8.11
N ARG A 154 11.13 15.18 7.81
CA ARG A 154 10.55 16.29 8.58
C ARG A 154 9.06 16.34 8.28
N PRO A 155 8.15 16.44 9.26
CA PRO A 155 6.78 16.78 8.95
C PRO A 155 6.83 18.13 8.23
N ALA A 156 6.31 18.18 7.01
CA ALA A 156 6.29 19.41 6.26
C ALA A 156 5.59 20.47 7.14
N ASN A 157 6.34 21.46 7.60
CA ASN A 157 5.79 22.68 8.19
C ASN A 157 5.03 23.36 7.04
N ARG A 158 3.76 23.02 6.86
CA ARG A 158 2.86 23.63 5.89
C ARG A 158 1.67 24.26 6.61
#